data_AF-A0A1S8BMS8-F1
#
_entry.id   AF-A0A1S8BMS8-F1
#
_cell.length_a   1.000
_cell.length_b   1.000
_cell.length_c   1.000
_cell.angle_alpha   90.00
_cell.angle_beta   90.00
_cell.angle_gamma   90.00
#
_symmetry.space_group_name_H-M   'P 1'
#
loop_
_entity.id
_entity.type
_entity.pdbx_description
1 polymer ?
#
loop_
_entity_poly.entity_id
_entity_poly.type
_entity_poly.pdbx_seq_one_letter_code
_entity_poly.pdbx_strand_id
1 'polypeptide(L)'
;MLAMTECQLASHRIVAAAVNNPVADWIFPSDLRQVQDAESENVSPGDEGEGRARPQNKLKKTPVARPPSWDTYAQNPALPQSAMVHARNVLFPNFDAYFDPFASPIHFFRTPGISYSVPIRTEDDWASEAPNEYNFMDSIEPVLEERRRSYRRYPPTGMGLRLPVLTVSVGEESMLFDQGEELVRLVKRSVDKNAVTEGEAERRVGLRLRPGAGLWSGPFRARDWHQEVGAIGAWFGRILA
;
A
#
# COMPACT_ATOMS: atom_id res chain seq x y z
N MET A 1 -4.66 -11.61 -2.49
CA MET A 1 -3.88 -10.86 -3.50
C MET A 1 -3.74 -11.56 -4.84
N LEU A 2 -3.90 -12.89 -4.91
CA LEU A 2 -3.93 -13.66 -6.16
C LEU A 2 -4.79 -13.01 -7.26
N ALA A 3 -5.94 -12.44 -6.89
CA ALA A 3 -6.83 -11.72 -7.80
C ALA A 3 -6.16 -10.58 -8.58
N MET A 4 -5.17 -9.90 -8.01
CA MET A 4 -4.46 -8.82 -8.68
C MET A 4 -3.33 -9.35 -9.56
N THR A 5 -2.71 -10.49 -9.22
CA THR A 5 -1.49 -10.99 -9.88
C THR A 5 -1.75 -12.09 -10.91
N GLU A 6 -2.94 -12.70 -10.91
CA GLU A 6 -3.35 -13.70 -11.91
C GLU A 6 -4.10 -13.08 -13.12
N CYS A 7 -3.59 -11.96 -13.63
CA CYS A 7 -4.09 -11.39 -14.88
C CYS A 7 -3.55 -12.21 -16.06
N GLN A 8 -4.40 -12.60 -17.02
CA GLN A 8 -3.96 -13.26 -18.26
C GLN A 8 -4.12 -12.34 -19.47
N LEU A 9 -3.30 -12.59 -20.50
CA LEU A 9 -3.42 -11.96 -21.79
C LEU A 9 -4.79 -12.33 -22.39
N ALA A 10 -5.63 -11.33 -22.67
CA ALA A 10 -6.94 -11.52 -23.29
C ALA A 10 -7.98 -12.39 -22.52
N SER A 11 -7.72 -12.79 -21.27
CA SER A 11 -8.63 -13.62 -20.46
C SER A 11 -8.60 -13.24 -18.96
N HIS A 12 -9.60 -13.70 -18.21
CA HIS A 12 -9.71 -13.54 -16.76
C HIS A 12 -9.51 -14.90 -16.07
N ARG A 13 -8.43 -15.09 -15.30
CA ARG A 13 -8.29 -16.26 -14.41
C ARG A 13 -9.18 -16.11 -13.18
N ILE A 14 -9.16 -14.90 -12.62
CA ILE A 14 -10.08 -14.45 -11.58
C ILE A 14 -10.94 -13.35 -12.21
N VAL A 15 -12.24 -13.60 -12.32
CA VAL A 15 -13.19 -12.67 -12.96
C VAL A 15 -13.61 -11.57 -11.99
N ALA A 16 -13.85 -11.95 -10.73
CA ALA A 16 -14.33 -11.04 -9.70
C ALA A 16 -13.70 -11.35 -8.34
N ALA A 17 -13.52 -10.33 -7.52
CA ALA A 17 -13.03 -10.44 -6.16
C ALA A 17 -13.82 -9.52 -5.22
N ALA A 18 -14.16 -10.04 -4.04
CA ALA A 18 -14.72 -9.27 -2.94
C ALA A 18 -13.77 -9.38 -1.75
N VAL A 19 -13.33 -8.25 -1.20
CA VAL A 19 -12.36 -8.22 -0.10
C VAL A 19 -12.90 -7.33 1.01
N ASN A 20 -12.75 -7.76 2.26
CA ASN A 20 -13.20 -7.00 3.42
C ASN A 20 -12.02 -6.57 4.30
N ASN A 21 -11.99 -5.28 4.68
CA ASN A 21 -10.93 -4.67 5.47
C ASN A 21 -9.54 -5.14 5.04
N PRO A 22 -9.17 -4.98 3.75
CA PRO A 22 -7.87 -5.44 3.29
C PRO A 22 -6.76 -4.68 4.02
N VAL A 23 -5.77 -5.42 4.50
CA VAL A 23 -4.45 -4.82 4.77
C VAL A 23 -3.80 -4.62 3.39
N ALA A 24 -3.71 -3.36 2.96
CA ALA A 24 -3.18 -3.01 1.64
C ALA A 24 -1.73 -2.53 1.71
N ASP A 25 -1.29 -2.09 2.89
CA ASP A 25 0.06 -1.62 3.17
C ASP A 25 0.45 -2.04 4.60
N TRP A 26 1.54 -2.82 4.74
CA TRP A 26 2.11 -3.16 6.04
C TRP A 26 3.04 -2.08 6.61
N ILE A 27 3.29 -1.04 5.81
CA ILE A 27 3.95 0.18 6.23
C ILE A 27 2.89 1.09 6.84
N PHE A 28 2.93 1.25 8.16
CA PHE A 28 1.97 2.07 8.88
C PHE A 28 2.49 3.51 9.05
N PRO A 29 1.59 4.50 9.22
CA PRO A 29 1.99 5.90 9.39
C PRO A 29 3.00 6.14 10.52
N SER A 30 2.98 5.31 11.56
CA SER A 30 3.96 5.37 12.66
C SER A 30 5.39 5.08 12.20
N ASP A 31 5.59 4.17 11.26
CA ASP A 31 6.92 3.84 10.74
C ASP A 31 7.46 4.98 9.87
N LEU A 32 6.57 5.71 9.17
CA LEU A 32 6.94 6.87 8.36
C LEU A 32 7.45 8.04 9.22
N ARG A 33 6.87 8.25 10.40
CA ARG A 33 7.29 9.31 11.33
C ARG A 33 8.67 9.02 11.91
N GLN A 34 8.93 7.77 12.31
CA GLN A 34 10.23 7.36 12.86
C GLN A 34 11.38 7.59 11.88
N VAL A 35 11.18 7.35 10.58
CA VAL A 35 12.19 7.61 9.56
C VAL A 35 12.45 9.12 9.38
N GLN A 36 11.39 9.94 9.37
CA GLN A 36 11.54 11.40 9.24
C GLN A 36 12.25 12.03 10.44
N ASP A 37 11.97 11.55 11.65
CA ASP A 37 12.63 12.03 12.86
C ASP A 37 14.11 11.62 12.89
N ALA A 38 14.44 10.39 12.48
CA ALA A 38 15.82 9.90 12.38
C ALA A 38 16.65 10.59 11.29
N GLU A 39 16.04 10.97 10.16
CA GLU A 39 16.70 11.77 9.11
C GLU A 39 16.98 13.21 9.59
N SER A 40 16.11 13.77 10.44
CA SER A 40 16.25 15.13 10.96
C SER A 40 17.33 15.26 12.05
N GLU A 41 17.56 14.21 12.84
CA GLU A 41 18.59 14.18 13.89
C GLU A 41 20.02 13.97 13.34
N ASN A 42 20.16 13.45 12.11
CA ASN A 42 21.46 13.21 11.48
C ASN A 42 22.01 14.38 10.65
N VAL A 43 21.29 15.51 10.56
CA VAL A 43 21.82 16.75 9.98
C VAL A 43 22.63 17.50 11.03
N SER A 44 23.93 17.20 11.12
CA SER A 44 24.85 18.03 11.91
C SER A 44 24.86 19.48 11.39
N PRO A 45 24.84 20.51 12.28
CA PRO A 45 24.91 21.89 11.86
C PRO A 45 26.36 22.23 11.50
N GLY A 46 26.70 22.12 10.22
CA GLY A 46 28.03 22.39 9.69
C GLY A 46 27.98 23.24 8.43
N ASP A 47 28.48 24.46 8.57
CA ASP A 47 29.01 25.38 7.56
C ASP A 47 28.05 26.39 6.89
N GLU A 48 28.25 27.65 7.28
CA GLU A 48 27.67 28.85 6.71
C GLU A 48 28.33 29.12 5.35
N GLY A 49 27.56 29.04 4.26
CA GLY A 49 28.04 29.37 2.91
C GLY A 49 26.96 30.10 2.10
N GLU A 50 27.27 31.34 1.72
CA GLU A 50 26.39 32.30 1.05
C GLU A 50 25.81 31.85 -0.31
N GLY A 51 24.58 32.30 -0.58
CA GLY A 51 24.20 32.77 -1.93
C GLY A 51 23.44 31.81 -2.87
N ARG A 52 22.11 31.77 -2.79
CA ARG A 52 21.17 32.00 -3.93
C ARG A 52 19.72 31.85 -3.49
N ALA A 53 18.96 32.93 -3.58
CA ALA A 53 17.52 32.94 -3.35
C ALA A 53 16.80 32.02 -4.34
N ARG A 54 16.26 30.89 -3.86
CA ARG A 54 15.26 30.09 -4.57
C ARG A 54 13.90 30.80 -4.51
N PRO A 55 13.12 30.84 -5.59
CA PRO A 55 11.82 31.49 -5.60
C PRO A 55 10.88 30.76 -4.64
N GLN A 56 10.37 31.48 -3.64
CA GLN A 56 9.36 31.01 -2.71
C GLN A 56 8.07 30.72 -3.49
N ASN A 57 7.84 29.45 -3.83
CA ASN A 57 6.53 29.00 -4.27
C ASN A 57 5.55 29.20 -3.11
N LYS A 58 4.61 30.12 -3.31
CA LYS A 58 3.53 30.43 -2.39
C LYS A 58 2.81 29.13 -2.00
N LEU A 59 3.05 28.68 -0.78
CA LEU A 59 2.33 27.58 -0.14
C LEU A 59 0.84 27.94 -0.14
N LYS A 60 0.09 27.36 -1.07
CA LYS A 60 -1.36 27.29 -0.95
C LYS A 60 -1.64 26.60 0.38
N LYS A 61 -2.31 27.30 1.30
CA LYS A 61 -2.76 26.75 2.59
C LYS A 61 -3.43 25.40 2.33
N THR A 62 -2.74 24.33 2.68
CA THR A 62 -3.29 22.99 2.70
C THR A 62 -4.42 22.97 3.74
N PRO A 63 -5.60 22.40 3.41
CA PRO A 63 -6.64 22.21 4.40
C PRO A 63 -6.09 21.36 5.55
N VAL A 64 -6.56 21.64 6.78
CA VAL A 64 -6.18 20.90 7.99
C VAL A 64 -6.31 19.41 7.71
N ALA A 65 -5.18 18.69 7.70
CA ALA A 65 -5.17 17.27 7.40
C ALA A 65 -5.95 16.54 8.49
N ARG A 66 -7.01 15.82 8.10
CA ARG A 66 -7.71 14.89 8.99
C ARG A 66 -6.68 13.91 9.56
N PRO A 67 -6.72 13.60 10.87
CA PRO A 67 -5.85 12.55 11.41
C PRO A 67 -6.12 11.24 10.67
N PRO A 68 -5.08 10.43 10.40
CA PRO A 68 -5.26 9.16 9.71
C PRO A 68 -6.17 8.25 10.53
N SER A 69 -6.95 7.43 9.85
CA SER A 69 -7.80 6.37 10.43
C SER A 69 -7.00 5.44 11.35
N TRP A 70 -5.73 5.19 11.01
CA TRP A 70 -4.78 4.45 11.85
C TRP A 70 -4.68 4.98 13.28
N ASP A 71 -4.51 6.29 13.43
CA ASP A 71 -4.41 6.94 14.74
C ASP A 71 -5.80 7.11 15.38
N THR A 72 -6.81 7.44 14.56
CA THR A 72 -8.18 7.74 15.03
C THR A 72 -8.87 6.52 15.65
N TYR A 73 -8.68 5.35 15.06
CA TYR A 73 -9.35 4.10 15.47
C TYR A 73 -8.38 3.08 16.08
N ALA A 74 -7.24 3.53 16.58
CA ALA A 74 -6.19 2.69 17.15
C ALA A 74 -6.69 1.75 18.26
N GLN A 75 -7.65 2.21 19.06
CA GLN A 75 -8.21 1.49 20.21
C GLN A 75 -9.51 0.73 19.89
N ASN A 76 -9.86 0.56 18.61
CA ASN A 76 -11.07 -0.18 18.25
C ASN A 76 -10.98 -1.63 18.78
N PRO A 77 -11.93 -2.10 19.60
CA PRO A 77 -11.86 -3.44 20.20
C PRO A 77 -11.92 -4.57 19.18
N ALA A 78 -12.48 -4.34 17.99
CA ALA A 78 -12.62 -5.37 16.98
C ALA A 78 -11.35 -5.59 16.15
N LEU A 79 -10.51 -4.55 16.02
CA LEU A 79 -9.18 -4.62 15.41
C LEU A 79 -8.30 -3.53 16.04
N PRO A 80 -7.59 -3.81 17.14
CA PRO A 80 -6.75 -2.83 17.82
C PRO A 80 -5.34 -2.76 17.21
N GLN A 81 -4.71 -1.58 17.31
CA GLN A 81 -3.44 -1.29 16.65
C GLN A 81 -2.32 -2.22 17.14
N SER A 82 -2.32 -2.50 18.44
CA SER A 82 -1.38 -3.42 19.09
C SER A 82 -1.44 -4.83 18.48
N ALA A 83 -2.63 -5.32 18.14
CA ALA A 83 -2.78 -6.62 17.49
C ALA A 83 -2.23 -6.61 16.07
N MET A 84 -2.43 -5.53 15.31
CA MET A 84 -1.88 -5.38 13.96
C MET A 84 -0.36 -5.28 13.94
N VAL A 85 0.23 -4.50 14.86
CA VAL A 85 1.69 -4.39 15.01
C VAL A 85 2.28 -5.72 15.46
N HIS A 86 1.65 -6.41 16.41
CA HIS A 86 2.09 -7.74 16.84
C HIS A 86 2.04 -8.74 15.68
N ALA A 87 0.93 -8.80 14.93
CA ALA A 87 0.80 -9.68 13.77
C ALA A 87 1.87 -9.38 12.71
N ARG A 88 2.17 -8.11 12.45
CA ARG A 88 3.23 -7.70 11.53
C ARG A 88 4.58 -8.26 11.96
N ASN A 89 4.97 -8.06 13.22
CA ASN A 89 6.26 -8.52 13.73
C ASN A 89 6.41 -10.05 13.73
N VAL A 90 5.28 -10.77 13.83
CA VAL A 90 5.26 -12.24 13.73
C VAL A 90 5.38 -12.72 12.28
N LEU A 91 4.67 -12.06 11.34
CA LEU A 91 4.65 -12.45 9.93
C LEU A 91 5.93 -12.08 9.18
N PHE A 92 6.58 -11.00 9.59
CA PHE A 92 7.68 -10.39 8.86
C PHE A 92 8.83 -10.09 9.82
N PRO A 93 9.79 -11.02 9.92
CA PRO A 93 11.01 -10.79 10.71
C PRO A 93 11.88 -9.65 10.14
N ASN A 94 11.82 -9.47 8.82
CA ASN A 94 12.61 -8.48 8.09
C ASN A 94 11.72 -7.33 7.61
N PHE A 95 12.17 -6.09 7.83
CA PHE A 95 11.48 -4.87 7.39
C PHE A 95 11.28 -4.82 5.86
N ASP A 96 12.22 -5.37 5.10
CA ASP A 96 12.15 -5.45 3.64
C ASP A 96 10.92 -6.22 3.14
N ALA A 97 10.41 -7.16 3.93
CA ALA A 97 9.24 -7.94 3.57
C ALA A 97 7.94 -7.11 3.56
N TYR A 98 7.92 -5.94 4.21
CA TYR A 98 6.78 -5.01 4.14
C TYR A 98 6.59 -4.44 2.74
N PHE A 99 7.68 -4.33 1.96
CA PHE A 99 7.69 -3.77 0.61
C PHE A 99 7.36 -4.78 -0.47
N ASP A 100 7.21 -6.06 -0.11
CA ASP A 100 6.78 -7.09 -1.03
C ASP A 100 5.36 -6.75 -1.56
N PRO A 101 5.18 -6.58 -2.88
CA PRO A 101 3.86 -6.36 -3.46
C PRO A 101 2.83 -7.46 -3.16
N PHE A 102 3.28 -8.68 -2.84
CA PHE A 102 2.39 -9.77 -2.42
C PHE A 102 2.02 -9.74 -0.94
N ALA A 103 2.69 -8.94 -0.12
CA ALA A 103 2.31 -8.63 1.25
C ALA A 103 1.52 -7.31 1.32
N SER A 104 1.99 -6.30 0.59
CA SER A 104 1.44 -4.93 0.52
C SER A 104 0.98 -4.62 -0.92
N PRO A 105 -0.25 -5.02 -1.31
CA PRO A 105 -0.75 -4.94 -2.69
C PRO A 105 -0.77 -3.54 -3.26
N ILE A 106 -0.82 -2.52 -2.40
CA ILE A 106 -0.80 -1.13 -2.83
C ILE A 106 0.48 -0.81 -3.62
N HIS A 107 1.56 -1.56 -3.41
CA HIS A 107 2.83 -1.41 -4.10
C HIS A 107 2.82 -1.89 -5.56
N PHE A 108 1.76 -2.55 -6.02
CA PHE A 108 1.54 -2.72 -7.47
C PHE A 108 1.22 -1.38 -8.16
N PHE A 109 0.56 -0.45 -7.46
CA PHE A 109 0.02 0.77 -8.07
C PHE A 109 0.75 2.06 -7.68
N ARG A 110 1.50 2.04 -6.59
CA ARG A 110 2.34 3.15 -6.15
C ARG A 110 3.66 2.66 -5.60
N THR A 111 4.64 3.55 -5.58
CA THR A 111 5.88 3.32 -4.84
C THR A 111 5.54 3.37 -3.34
N PRO A 112 6.16 2.51 -2.50
CA PRO A 112 6.17 2.74 -1.06
C PRO A 112 6.64 4.17 -0.78
N GLY A 113 5.91 4.91 0.06
CA GLY A 113 6.16 6.34 0.30
C GLY A 113 7.43 6.65 1.09
N ILE A 114 8.21 5.63 1.44
CA ILE A 114 9.45 5.74 2.21
C ILE A 114 10.63 5.85 1.24
N SER A 115 11.52 6.82 1.44
CA SER A 115 12.94 6.68 1.14
C SER A 115 13.44 5.49 1.98
N TYR A 116 13.39 4.28 1.42
CA TYR A 116 13.89 3.10 2.14
C TYR A 116 15.38 2.98 1.88
N SER A 117 16.15 2.96 2.95
CA SER A 117 17.55 2.57 2.91
C SER A 117 17.64 1.05 2.78
N VAL A 118 17.98 0.55 1.59
CA VAL A 118 18.37 -0.85 1.44
C VAL A 118 19.85 -0.94 1.79
N PRO A 119 20.31 -1.90 2.61
CA PRO A 119 21.71 -2.25 2.66
C PRO A 119 22.11 -2.66 1.24
N ILE A 120 22.99 -1.90 0.59
CA ILE A 120 23.56 -2.29 -0.69
C ILE A 120 24.37 -3.57 -0.45
N ARG A 121 23.72 -4.71 -0.67
CA ARG A 121 24.22 -5.95 -1.27
C ARG A 121 23.43 -7.15 -0.73
N THR A 122 22.62 -7.76 -1.59
CA THR A 122 22.14 -9.14 -1.39
C THR A 122 23.25 -10.13 -1.73
N GLU A 123 23.21 -11.36 -1.18
CA GLU A 123 24.22 -12.41 -1.46
C GLU A 123 24.43 -12.67 -2.97
N ASP A 124 23.37 -12.51 -3.78
CA ASP A 124 23.44 -12.60 -5.25
C ASP A 124 24.27 -11.48 -5.90
N ASP A 125 24.36 -10.30 -5.28
CA ASP A 125 25.20 -9.19 -5.75
C ASP A 125 26.69 -9.49 -5.47
N TRP A 126 27.00 -10.17 -4.35
CA TRP A 126 28.36 -10.63 -4.03
C TRP A 126 28.81 -11.74 -4.98
N ALA A 127 27.90 -12.64 -5.36
CA ALA A 127 28.17 -13.73 -6.28
C ALA A 127 28.41 -13.26 -7.74
N SER A 128 28.02 -12.02 -8.06
CA SER A 128 28.14 -11.43 -9.39
C SER A 128 29.39 -10.57 -9.59
N GLU A 129 30.15 -10.27 -8.52
CA GLU A 129 31.41 -9.53 -8.61
C GLU A 129 32.58 -10.48 -8.98
N ALA A 130 33.29 -10.16 -10.06
CA ALA A 130 34.53 -10.87 -10.39
C ALA A 130 35.60 -10.60 -9.31
N PRO A 131 36.41 -11.59 -8.92
CA PRO A 131 37.34 -11.45 -7.81
C PRO A 131 38.38 -10.38 -8.13
N ASN A 132 38.33 -9.26 -7.42
CA ASN A 132 39.36 -8.23 -7.46
C ASN A 132 40.27 -8.39 -6.23
N GLU A 133 41.59 -8.39 -6.44
CA GLU A 133 42.63 -8.72 -5.44
C GLU A 133 42.83 -7.69 -4.30
N TYR A 134 41.84 -6.87 -3.98
CA TYR A 134 41.94 -5.90 -2.88
C TYR A 134 40.85 -6.14 -1.83
N ASN A 135 41.15 -7.06 -0.91
CA ASN A 135 40.48 -7.14 0.39
C ASN A 135 40.92 -5.96 1.25
N PHE A 136 40.07 -4.95 1.39
CA PHE A 136 40.15 -3.99 2.48
C PHE A 136 38.94 -4.23 3.39
N MET A 137 39.19 -4.82 4.56
CA MET A 137 38.33 -4.64 5.72
C MET A 137 38.35 -3.15 6.07
N ASP A 138 37.49 -2.35 5.46
CA ASP A 138 37.10 -1.05 5.98
C ASP A 138 35.58 -1.01 6.03
N SER A 139 35.07 -0.89 7.25
CA SER A 139 33.82 -0.24 7.62
C SER A 139 32.68 -0.35 6.60
N ILE A 140 31.97 -1.48 6.60
CA ILE A 140 30.67 -1.59 5.92
C ILE A 140 29.65 -0.83 6.77
N GLU A 141 29.71 0.50 6.76
CA GLU A 141 28.51 1.28 6.99
C GLU A 141 27.56 0.95 5.83
N PRO A 142 26.30 0.56 6.10
CA PRO A 142 25.36 0.24 5.04
C PRO A 142 25.19 1.47 4.15
N VAL A 143 25.70 1.42 2.93
CA VAL A 143 25.50 2.49 1.95
C VAL A 143 24.00 2.55 1.68
N LEU A 144 23.35 3.64 2.12
CA LEU A 144 21.91 3.85 2.00
C LEU A 144 21.63 4.36 0.57
N GLU A 145 21.09 3.52 -0.33
CA GLU A 145 20.69 3.97 -1.67
C GLU A 145 19.25 4.49 -1.68
N GLU A 146 19.06 5.81 -1.82
CA GLU A 146 17.75 6.39 -2.14
C GLU A 146 17.33 6.01 -3.57
N ARG A 147 16.56 4.94 -3.72
CA ARG A 147 16.05 4.56 -5.03
C ARG A 147 15.01 5.55 -5.55
N ARG A 148 15.24 6.05 -6.76
CA ARG A 148 14.34 7.00 -7.43
C ARG A 148 12.91 6.44 -7.56
N ARG A 149 11.95 7.28 -7.17
CA ARG A 149 10.50 7.11 -7.35
C ARG A 149 10.15 6.85 -8.82
N SER A 150 10.08 5.60 -9.23
CA SER A 150 9.33 5.25 -10.44
C SER A 150 7.93 4.80 -10.02
N TYR A 151 6.91 5.52 -10.49
CA TYR A 151 5.53 5.09 -10.30
C TYR A 151 5.36 3.71 -10.91
N ARG A 152 5.08 2.70 -10.07
CA ARG A 152 4.74 1.36 -10.57
C ARG A 152 3.40 1.44 -11.28
N ARG A 153 3.41 1.07 -12.57
CA ARG A 153 2.24 1.10 -13.45
C ARG A 153 1.78 -0.33 -13.65
N TYR A 154 0.91 -0.79 -12.75
CA TYR A 154 0.30 -2.11 -12.86
C TYR A 154 -1.19 -2.03 -13.22
N PRO A 155 -1.71 -2.91 -14.10
CA PRO A 155 -0.90 -3.71 -15.02
C PRO A 155 -0.21 -2.79 -16.05
N PRO A 156 0.90 -3.24 -16.66
CA PRO A 156 1.56 -2.46 -17.71
C PRO A 156 0.63 -2.20 -18.89
N THR A 157 0.58 -0.95 -19.34
CA THR A 157 -0.26 -0.53 -20.47
C THR A 157 0.16 -1.26 -21.74
N GLY A 158 -0.82 -1.67 -22.56
CA GLY A 158 -0.57 -2.34 -23.83
C GLY A 158 -0.33 -3.85 -23.72
N MET A 159 -0.20 -4.40 -22.52
CA MET A 159 -0.09 -5.86 -22.32
C MET A 159 -1.45 -6.57 -22.34
N GLY A 160 -2.58 -5.90 -22.56
CA GLY A 160 -3.90 -6.54 -22.60
C GLY A 160 -4.33 -7.23 -21.30
N LEU A 161 -3.58 -7.04 -20.20
CA LEU A 161 -3.88 -7.58 -18.87
C LEU A 161 -5.05 -6.79 -18.26
N ARG A 162 -6.04 -7.51 -17.75
CA ARG A 162 -7.22 -6.90 -17.12
C ARG A 162 -7.34 -7.34 -15.67
N LEU A 163 -7.41 -6.37 -14.77
CA LEU A 163 -7.73 -6.60 -13.37
C LEU A 163 -9.16 -7.19 -13.23
N PRO A 164 -9.45 -7.99 -12.20
CA PRO A 164 -10.79 -8.47 -11.92
C PRO A 164 -11.76 -7.33 -11.59
N VAL A 165 -13.07 -7.59 -11.71
CA VAL A 165 -14.08 -6.74 -11.09
C VAL A 165 -13.89 -6.83 -9.57
N LEU A 166 -13.66 -5.71 -8.91
CA LEU A 166 -13.27 -5.67 -7.49
C LEU A 166 -14.33 -4.93 -6.67
N THR A 167 -14.76 -5.54 -5.57
CA THR A 167 -15.47 -4.82 -4.52
C THR A 167 -14.69 -4.91 -3.22
N VAL A 168 -14.42 -3.76 -2.60
CA VAL A 168 -13.76 -3.67 -1.30
C VAL A 168 -14.77 -3.18 -0.30
N SER A 169 -15.00 -3.94 0.77
CA SER A 169 -15.78 -3.49 1.93
C SER A 169 -14.86 -3.06 3.06
N VAL A 170 -15.18 -1.94 3.69
CA VAL A 170 -14.33 -1.33 4.72
C VAL A 170 -15.20 -0.78 5.83
N GLY A 171 -14.81 -1.02 7.09
CA GLY A 171 -15.46 -0.43 8.25
C GLY A 171 -15.16 1.07 8.39
N GLU A 172 -16.18 1.89 8.64
CA GLU A 172 -16.04 3.33 8.88
C GLU A 172 -15.20 3.66 10.12
N GLU A 173 -15.21 2.76 11.11
CA GLU A 173 -14.42 2.86 12.34
C GLU A 173 -13.20 1.93 12.31
N SER A 174 -12.78 1.47 11.13
CA SER A 174 -11.60 0.63 10.97
C SER A 174 -10.33 1.48 10.83
N MET A 175 -9.24 1.04 11.46
CA MET A 175 -7.91 1.63 11.23
C MET A 175 -7.38 1.42 9.81
N LEU A 176 -7.96 0.47 9.06
CA LEU A 176 -7.60 0.17 7.68
C LEU A 176 -8.43 1.00 6.69
N PHE A 177 -9.25 1.94 7.18
CA PHE A 177 -10.16 2.73 6.36
C PHE A 177 -9.44 3.44 5.22
N ASP A 178 -8.41 4.21 5.55
CA ASP A 178 -7.67 5.00 4.56
C ASP A 178 -6.97 4.09 3.54
N GLN A 179 -6.43 2.94 3.99
CA GLN A 179 -5.77 1.99 3.09
C GLN A 179 -6.75 1.39 2.09
N GLY A 180 -7.96 1.03 2.55
CA GLY A 180 -9.02 0.50 1.69
C GLY A 180 -9.50 1.52 0.66
N GLU A 181 -9.72 2.78 1.07
CA GLU A 181 -10.04 3.87 0.15
C GLU A 181 -8.92 4.10 -0.86
N GLU A 182 -7.67 4.13 -0.38
CA GLU A 182 -6.50 4.36 -1.22
C GLU A 182 -6.35 3.27 -2.28
N LEU A 183 -6.50 2.00 -1.89
CA LEU A 183 -6.45 0.86 -2.79
C LEU A 183 -7.51 0.99 -3.88
N VAL A 184 -8.77 1.25 -3.52
CA VAL A 184 -9.86 1.42 -4.51
C VAL A 184 -9.55 2.57 -5.48
N ARG A 185 -9.08 3.70 -4.96
CA ARG A 185 -8.70 4.87 -5.79
C ARG A 185 -7.59 4.51 -6.78
N LEU A 186 -6.58 3.75 -6.34
CA LEU A 186 -5.46 3.34 -7.18
C LEU A 186 -5.84 2.29 -8.22
N VAL A 187 -6.67 1.31 -7.84
CA VAL A 187 -7.22 0.31 -8.77
C VAL A 187 -8.10 0.98 -9.82
N LYS A 188 -8.99 1.92 -9.43
CA LYS A 188 -9.80 2.70 -10.38
C LYS A 188 -8.92 3.43 -11.39
N ARG A 189 -7.93 4.18 -10.91
CA ARG A 189 -6.94 4.87 -11.75
C ARG A 189 -6.21 3.92 -12.70
N SER A 190 -5.94 2.69 -12.27
CA SER A 190 -5.30 1.68 -13.12
C SER A 190 -6.26 1.15 -14.20
N VAL A 191 -7.53 0.92 -13.86
CA VAL A 191 -8.57 0.53 -14.82
C VAL A 191 -8.80 1.64 -15.83
N ASP A 192 -8.99 2.90 -15.42
CA ASP A 192 -9.23 4.03 -16.33
C ASP A 192 -8.10 4.21 -17.36
N LYS A 193 -6.85 3.97 -16.95
CA LYS A 193 -5.70 4.02 -17.86
C LYS A 193 -5.71 2.95 -18.94
N ASN A 194 -6.33 1.81 -18.66
CA ASN A 194 -6.44 0.69 -19.58
C ASN A 194 -7.85 0.58 -20.20
N ALA A 195 -8.77 1.46 -19.79
CA ALA A 195 -10.16 1.43 -20.21
C ALA A 195 -10.30 1.93 -21.64
N VAL A 196 -11.15 1.25 -22.40
CA VAL A 196 -11.55 1.72 -23.74
C VAL A 196 -12.72 2.70 -23.62
N THR A 197 -13.50 2.60 -22.54
CA THR A 197 -14.73 3.37 -22.34
C THR A 197 -14.67 4.20 -21.06
N GLU A 198 -15.14 5.44 -21.12
CA GLU A 198 -15.27 6.31 -19.96
C GLU A 198 -16.20 5.69 -18.90
N GLY A 199 -15.82 5.85 -17.61
CA GLY A 199 -16.57 5.31 -16.48
C GLY A 199 -16.46 3.79 -16.28
N GLU A 200 -15.58 3.10 -17.02
CA GLU A 200 -15.34 1.66 -16.81
C GLU A 200 -14.83 1.37 -15.39
N ALA A 201 -13.95 2.20 -14.84
CA ALA A 201 -13.42 1.99 -13.49
C ALA A 201 -14.49 2.05 -12.40
N GLU A 202 -15.47 2.95 -12.52
CA GLU A 202 -16.55 3.06 -11.54
C GLU A 202 -17.47 1.85 -11.56
N ARG A 203 -17.72 1.28 -12.74
CA ARG A 203 -18.50 0.05 -12.89
C ARG A 203 -17.77 -1.18 -12.36
N ARG A 204 -16.44 -1.22 -12.53
CA ARG A 204 -15.65 -2.42 -12.23
C ARG A 204 -15.08 -2.44 -10.81
N VAL A 205 -14.93 -1.29 -10.17
CA VAL A 205 -14.27 -1.17 -8.87
C VAL A 205 -15.16 -0.40 -7.90
N GLY A 206 -15.66 -1.09 -6.88
CA GLY A 206 -16.57 -0.51 -5.88
C GLY A 206 -15.96 -0.50 -4.47
N LEU A 207 -16.19 0.59 -3.74
CA LEU A 207 -15.99 0.67 -2.29
C LEU A 207 -17.35 0.54 -1.60
N ARG A 208 -17.44 -0.28 -0.55
CA ARG A 208 -18.62 -0.42 0.30
C ARG A 208 -18.25 -0.10 1.74
N LEU A 209 -18.68 1.07 2.21
CA LEU A 209 -18.53 1.43 3.61
C LEU A 209 -19.50 0.64 4.48
N ARG A 210 -19.03 0.24 5.64
CA ARG A 210 -19.77 -0.56 6.62
C ARG A 210 -19.71 0.10 7.98
N PRO A 211 -20.82 0.15 8.73
CA PRO A 211 -20.79 0.65 10.10
C PRO A 211 -19.78 -0.12 10.97
N GLY A 212 -19.18 0.57 11.93
CA GLY A 212 -18.22 -0.03 12.87
C GLY A 212 -16.92 -0.48 12.20
N ALA A 213 -16.35 -1.58 12.71
CA ALA A 213 -15.04 -2.06 12.27
C ALA A 213 -15.07 -2.88 10.97
N GLY A 214 -16.25 -3.17 10.40
CA GLY A 214 -16.43 -3.86 9.11
C GLY A 214 -17.23 -5.17 9.17
N LEU A 215 -17.33 -5.88 8.03
CA LEU A 215 -18.26 -7.00 7.83
C LEU A 215 -18.02 -8.21 8.74
N TRP A 216 -16.75 -8.52 9.04
CA TRP A 216 -16.36 -9.77 9.70
C TRP A 216 -15.82 -9.61 11.12
N SER A 217 -15.74 -8.38 11.62
CA SER A 217 -15.03 -8.04 12.85
C SER A 217 -15.85 -8.33 14.11
N GLY A 218 -15.75 -9.58 14.60
CA GLY A 218 -15.98 -9.96 15.99
C GLY A 218 -17.41 -9.79 16.55
N PRO A 219 -17.58 -9.67 17.89
CA PRO A 219 -18.89 -9.57 18.55
C PRO A 219 -19.68 -8.30 18.19
N PHE A 220 -19.08 -7.41 17.40
CA PHE A 220 -19.64 -6.18 16.88
C PHE A 220 -20.24 -6.33 15.47
N ARG A 221 -20.43 -7.57 15.00
CA ARG A 221 -21.17 -7.84 13.75
C ARG A 221 -22.53 -7.15 13.82
N ALA A 222 -22.83 -6.39 12.78
CA ALA A 222 -24.15 -5.82 12.60
C ALA A 222 -25.20 -6.95 12.56
N ARG A 223 -26.40 -6.69 13.11
CA ARG A 223 -27.47 -7.69 13.22
C ARG A 223 -27.89 -8.26 11.86
N ASP A 224 -27.59 -7.55 10.79
CA ASP A 224 -27.91 -7.81 9.39
C ASP A 224 -26.74 -8.40 8.58
N TRP A 225 -25.67 -8.90 9.21
CA TRP A 225 -24.53 -9.48 8.50
C TRP A 225 -24.91 -10.54 7.45
N HIS A 226 -25.96 -11.33 7.69
CA HIS A 226 -26.49 -12.29 6.72
C HIS A 226 -26.97 -11.63 5.43
N GLN A 227 -27.63 -10.47 5.54
CA GLN A 227 -28.06 -9.68 4.38
C GLN A 227 -26.86 -9.14 3.63
N GLU A 228 -25.81 -8.72 4.35
CA GLU A 228 -24.58 -8.21 3.75
C GLU A 228 -23.82 -9.30 2.97
N VAL A 229 -23.72 -10.50 3.52
CA VAL A 229 -23.16 -11.67 2.84
C VAL A 229 -24.03 -12.05 1.64
N GLY A 230 -25.35 -12.07 1.80
CA GLY A 230 -26.30 -12.29 0.71
C GLY A 230 -26.14 -11.27 -0.41
N ALA A 231 -25.91 -10.00 -0.09
CA ALA A 231 -25.67 -8.94 -1.07
C ALA A 231 -24.34 -9.10 -1.82
N ILE A 232 -23.31 -9.67 -1.19
CA ILE A 232 -22.05 -10.04 -1.85
C ILE A 232 -22.29 -11.25 -2.78
N GLY A 233 -23.00 -12.28 -2.30
CA GLY A 233 -23.36 -13.44 -3.12
C GLY A 233 -24.19 -13.07 -4.36
N ALA A 234 -25.21 -12.23 -4.19
CA ALA A 234 -26.01 -11.71 -5.30
C ALA A 234 -25.18 -10.84 -6.26
N TRP A 235 -24.17 -10.13 -5.76
CA TRP A 235 -23.25 -9.39 -6.60
C TRP A 235 -22.36 -10.32 -7.43
N PHE A 236 -21.79 -11.38 -6.84
CA PHE A 236 -21.07 -12.40 -7.61
C PHE A 236 -21.96 -13.03 -8.67
N GLY A 237 -23.22 -13.37 -8.33
CA GLY A 237 -24.18 -13.91 -9.28
C GLY A 237 -24.44 -13.01 -10.50
N ARG A 238 -24.39 -11.68 -10.34
CA ARG A 238 -24.54 -10.73 -11.46
C ARG A 238 -23.29 -10.57 -12.31
N ILE A 239 -22.10 -10.75 -11.71
CA ILE A 239 -20.82 -10.56 -12.40
C ILE A 239 -20.38 -11.84 -13.13
N LEU A 240 -20.78 -13.01 -12.62
CA LEU A 240 -20.38 -14.31 -13.15
C LEU A 240 -21.42 -14.96 -14.09
N ALA A 241 -22.62 -14.38 -14.19
CA ALA A 241 -23.66 -14.80 -15.14
C ALA A 241 -23.40 -14.21 -16.53
#